data_AF-R8BJK5-F1
#
_entry.id   AF-R8BJK5-F1
#
_cell.length_a   1.000
_cell.length_b   1.000
_cell.length_c   1.000
_cell.angle_alpha   90.00
_cell.angle_beta   90.00
_cell.angle_gamma   90.00
#
_symmetry.space_group_name_H-M   'P 1'
#
loop_
_entity.id
_entity.type
_entity.pdbx_description
1 polymer ?
#
loop_
_entity_poly.entity_id
_entity_poly.type
_entity_poly.pdbx_seq_one_letter_code
_entity_poly.pdbx_strand_id
1 'polypeptide(L)'
;MLRQKILKRCREDIYAWLNHENGQVAIYDAVNPTASGRRSLAKEFAKHDVQTLFLESYVNDDRILRENARNVKISSPDFHGMDADEAAQLYLQRIEMKIPVFETMNENELNYVKMINAGQAFFYNNVSFNYLSHRIVFYLTNLHIKSRTTFFVRAGTAGGEDTFKGDAPLSEEGRAYALKMTETLLKHREQERQSAIEEGGADIPLRPLTVWTSTRLRTTETAHYFQEKGFKIRQRSQMSQINPGVCEKLSERAIRHLYPDEVEKHELDPYHHRYPRAESYHDLAVRLEPIILELEREQNDLLIIAHESVLRVLYAYLMHCSTMDIPKLKFPRDEIIEIIPAAYQNEAKRIHIPGLDPKMVPGSPEDIKIPVPGPPSGNLSPIPGLSSPAEPAENQRPPEKVINLAKEMVADKVADED
;
A
#
# COMPACT_ATOMS: atom_id res chain seq x y z
N MET A 1 35.99 -16.28 -0.19
CA MET A 1 35.79 -16.33 1.28
C MET A 1 34.69 -15.40 1.77
N LEU A 2 34.68 -14.09 1.44
CA LEU A 2 33.65 -13.15 1.92
C LEU A 2 32.21 -13.54 1.50
N ARG A 3 31.98 -13.85 0.23
CA ARG A 3 30.65 -14.26 -0.27
C ARG A 3 30.08 -15.49 0.46
N GLN A 4 30.91 -16.49 0.76
CA GLN A 4 30.47 -17.67 1.51
C GLN A 4 30.11 -17.35 2.96
N LYS A 5 30.85 -16.42 3.61
CA LYS A 5 30.51 -15.93 4.96
C LYS A 5 29.16 -15.19 4.95
N ILE A 6 28.93 -14.32 3.97
CA ILE A 6 27.66 -13.60 3.82
C ILE A 6 26.51 -14.59 3.61
N LEU A 7 26.64 -15.53 2.68
CA LEU A 7 25.63 -16.57 2.43
C LEU A 7 25.34 -17.42 3.67
N LYS A 8 26.36 -17.68 4.50
CA LYS A 8 26.18 -18.38 5.77
C LYS A 8 25.35 -17.55 6.75
N ARG A 9 25.71 -16.28 6.95
CA ARG A 9 25.00 -15.36 7.85
C ARG A 9 23.55 -15.16 7.42
N CYS A 10 23.28 -14.94 6.13
CA CYS A 10 21.91 -14.80 5.62
C CYS A 10 21.06 -16.05 5.91
N ARG A 11 21.64 -17.25 5.89
CA ARG A 11 20.90 -18.48 6.25
C ARG A 11 20.63 -18.57 7.74
N GLU A 12 21.60 -18.19 8.57
CA GLU A 12 21.41 -18.11 10.03
C GLU A 12 20.27 -17.13 10.36
N ASP A 13 20.20 -15.99 9.70
CA ASP A 13 19.11 -15.01 9.85
C ASP A 13 17.76 -15.60 9.42
N ILE A 14 17.70 -16.33 8.29
CA ILE A 14 16.48 -17.03 7.86
C ILE A 14 16.03 -18.05 8.91
N TYR A 15 16.96 -18.81 9.48
CA TYR A 15 16.62 -19.79 10.51
C TYR A 15 16.18 -19.15 11.81
N ALA A 16 16.79 -18.04 12.21
CA ALA A 16 16.37 -17.29 13.38
C ALA A 16 14.94 -16.77 13.20
N TRP A 17 14.64 -16.16 12.05
CA TRP A 17 13.31 -15.68 11.69
C TRP A 17 12.25 -16.80 11.76
N LEU A 18 12.52 -17.93 11.12
CA LEU A 18 11.55 -19.03 11.03
C LEU A 18 11.38 -19.83 12.34
N ASN A 19 12.46 -20.00 13.11
CA ASN A 19 12.43 -20.87 14.30
C ASN A 19 12.24 -20.12 15.63
N HIS A 20 12.57 -18.83 15.69
CA HIS A 20 12.64 -18.10 16.97
C HIS A 20 11.78 -16.83 16.99
N GLU A 21 11.45 -16.26 15.82
CA GLU A 21 10.70 -14.98 15.74
C GLU A 21 9.25 -15.16 15.26
N ASN A 22 8.73 -16.39 15.26
CA ASN A 22 7.39 -16.72 14.75
C ASN A 22 7.18 -16.37 13.26
N GLY A 23 8.26 -16.20 12.49
CA GLY A 23 8.22 -15.97 11.06
C GLY A 23 7.73 -17.19 10.28
N GLN A 24 6.87 -16.98 9.29
CA GLN A 24 6.32 -18.07 8.46
C GLN A 24 6.93 -18.16 7.06
N VAL A 25 7.43 -17.05 6.53
CA VAL A 25 7.95 -16.95 5.16
C VAL A 25 9.21 -16.10 5.18
N ALA A 26 10.26 -16.56 4.49
CA ALA A 26 11.47 -15.80 4.25
C ALA A 26 11.69 -15.63 2.73
N ILE A 27 11.96 -14.39 2.30
CA ILE A 27 12.31 -14.10 0.90
C ILE A 27 13.82 -14.05 0.79
N TYR A 28 14.39 -15.05 0.12
CA TYR A 28 15.82 -15.14 -0.14
C TYR A 28 16.16 -14.59 -1.53
N ASP A 29 16.39 -13.28 -1.59
CA ASP A 29 16.72 -12.57 -2.84
C ASP A 29 18.19 -12.76 -3.23
N ALA A 30 18.43 -13.66 -4.19
CA ALA A 30 19.74 -13.92 -4.76
C ALA A 30 19.63 -14.44 -6.19
N VAL A 31 20.70 -14.25 -6.98
CA VAL A 31 20.73 -14.64 -8.42
C VAL A 31 20.53 -16.15 -8.63
N ASN A 32 21.03 -16.99 -7.72
CA ASN A 32 20.91 -18.46 -7.77
C ASN A 32 21.06 -19.07 -9.19
N PRO A 33 22.20 -18.82 -9.89
CA PRO A 33 22.29 -18.96 -11.34
C PRO A 33 22.34 -20.40 -11.86
N THR A 34 22.83 -21.35 -11.06
CA THR A 34 23.07 -22.74 -11.50
C THR A 34 22.07 -23.71 -10.88
N ALA A 35 21.69 -24.74 -11.62
CA ALA A 35 20.81 -25.82 -11.17
C ALA A 35 21.39 -26.61 -9.99
N SER A 36 22.70 -26.89 -10.01
CA SER A 36 23.40 -27.54 -8.89
C SER A 36 23.27 -26.72 -7.60
N GLY A 37 23.50 -25.40 -7.69
CA GLY A 37 23.33 -24.48 -6.56
C GLY A 37 21.91 -24.44 -6.00
N ARG A 38 20.88 -24.39 -6.85
CA ARG A 38 19.47 -24.43 -6.43
C ARG A 38 19.11 -25.73 -5.74
N ARG A 39 19.54 -26.88 -6.27
CA ARG A 39 19.37 -28.20 -5.62
C ARG A 39 20.05 -28.27 -4.26
N SER A 40 21.29 -27.80 -4.17
CA SER A 40 22.02 -27.76 -2.90
C SER A 40 21.32 -26.86 -1.87
N LEU A 41 20.79 -25.71 -2.31
CA LEU A 41 20.05 -24.80 -1.44
C LEU A 41 18.74 -25.43 -0.93
N ALA A 42 17.96 -26.04 -1.82
CA ALA A 42 16.73 -26.75 -1.46
C ALA A 42 16.99 -27.89 -0.48
N LYS A 43 18.03 -28.70 -0.73
CA LYS A 43 18.46 -29.76 0.19
C LYS A 43 18.89 -29.24 1.55
N GLU A 44 19.58 -28.10 1.59
CA GLU A 44 20.03 -27.49 2.84
C GLU A 44 18.84 -26.99 3.67
N PHE A 45 17.92 -26.27 3.06
CA PHE A 45 16.71 -25.79 3.73
C PHE A 45 15.80 -26.93 4.19
N ALA A 46 15.69 -28.01 3.41
CA ALA A 46 14.94 -29.20 3.82
C ALA A 46 15.49 -29.88 5.09
N LYS A 47 16.79 -29.76 5.40
CA LYS A 47 17.36 -30.30 6.66
C LYS A 47 16.83 -29.57 7.90
N HIS A 48 16.33 -28.35 7.72
CA HIS A 48 15.74 -27.53 8.77
C HIS A 48 14.22 -27.46 8.66
N ASP A 49 13.59 -28.41 7.95
CA ASP A 49 12.14 -28.47 7.69
C ASP A 49 11.58 -27.22 6.99
N VAL A 50 12.42 -26.53 6.22
CA VAL A 50 12.03 -25.34 5.45
C VAL A 50 11.68 -25.75 4.03
N GLN A 51 10.42 -25.51 3.65
CA GLN A 51 9.94 -25.71 2.28
C GLN A 51 10.42 -24.59 1.36
N THR A 52 10.87 -24.94 0.15
CA THR A 52 11.41 -23.97 -0.82
C THR A 52 10.53 -23.86 -2.05
N LEU A 53 10.19 -22.63 -2.43
CA LEU A 53 9.58 -22.27 -3.70
C LEU A 53 10.52 -21.30 -4.42
N PHE A 54 10.98 -21.65 -5.61
CA PHE A 54 11.82 -20.77 -6.43
C PHE A 54 10.96 -19.89 -7.33
N LEU A 55 11.29 -18.61 -7.44
CA LEU A 55 10.66 -17.67 -8.36
C LEU A 55 11.72 -17.18 -9.36
N GLU A 56 11.62 -17.61 -10.62
CA GLU A 56 12.48 -17.14 -11.71
C GLU A 56 11.76 -16.01 -12.48
N SER A 57 12.32 -14.81 -12.43
CA SER A 57 11.94 -13.73 -13.36
C SER A 57 12.81 -13.80 -14.60
N TYR A 58 12.22 -14.19 -15.73
CA TYR A 58 12.89 -14.34 -17.01
C TYR A 58 12.41 -13.25 -17.97
N VAL A 59 13.32 -12.37 -18.39
CA VAL A 59 13.00 -11.26 -19.30
C VAL A 59 13.85 -11.41 -20.56
N ASN A 60 13.19 -11.54 -21.72
CA ASN A 60 13.82 -11.54 -23.04
C ASN A 60 13.27 -10.43 -23.96
N ASP A 61 12.37 -9.58 -23.47
CA ASP A 61 11.97 -8.34 -24.15
C ASP A 61 12.98 -7.22 -23.81
N ASP A 62 13.75 -6.80 -24.81
CA ASP A 62 14.75 -5.72 -24.71
C ASP A 62 14.16 -4.40 -24.20
N ARG A 63 12.90 -4.10 -24.52
CA ARG A 63 12.24 -2.88 -24.03
C ARG A 63 12.08 -2.93 -22.52
N ILE A 64 11.61 -4.05 -21.98
CA ILE A 64 11.46 -4.24 -20.54
C ILE A 64 12.82 -4.19 -19.85
N LEU A 65 13.86 -4.80 -20.43
CA LEU A 65 15.22 -4.72 -19.89
C LEU A 65 15.73 -3.28 -19.82
N ARG A 66 15.55 -2.49 -20.88
CA ARG A 66 15.97 -1.08 -20.91
C ARG A 66 15.17 -0.20 -19.95
N GLU A 67 13.85 -0.37 -19.90
CA GLU A 67 12.99 0.37 -18.96
C GLU A 67 13.35 0.05 -17.51
N ASN A 68 13.57 -1.22 -17.16
CA ASN A 68 14.02 -1.62 -15.84
C ASN A 68 15.42 -1.07 -15.51
N ALA A 69 16.34 -1.08 -16.48
CA ALA A 69 17.68 -0.55 -16.31
C ALA A 69 17.67 0.95 -15.98
N ARG A 70 16.78 1.72 -16.63
CA ARG A 70 16.58 3.15 -16.35
C ARG A 70 15.86 3.38 -15.01
N ASN A 71 14.75 2.67 -14.74
CA ASN A 71 13.87 2.97 -13.61
C ASN A 71 14.35 2.46 -12.25
N VAL A 72 14.95 1.26 -12.19
CA VAL A 72 15.25 0.58 -10.92
C VAL A 72 16.54 1.10 -10.28
N LYS A 73 17.41 1.78 -11.05
CA LYS A 73 18.79 2.01 -10.62
C LYS A 73 19.25 3.45 -10.46
N ILE A 74 18.46 4.43 -10.90
CA ILE A 74 18.66 5.84 -10.48
C ILE A 74 18.51 5.96 -8.95
N SER A 75 17.70 5.09 -8.33
CA SER A 75 17.51 5.00 -6.87
C SER A 75 18.40 3.96 -6.18
N SER A 76 19.20 3.18 -6.93
CA SER A 76 20.10 2.19 -6.35
C SER A 76 21.37 2.86 -5.82
N PRO A 77 21.83 2.53 -4.59
CA PRO A 77 23.08 3.08 -4.05
C PRO A 77 24.29 2.85 -4.97
N ASP A 78 24.29 1.75 -5.74
CA ASP A 78 25.36 1.35 -6.65
C ASP A 78 25.59 2.32 -7.82
N PHE A 79 24.59 3.15 -8.15
CA PHE A 79 24.60 4.07 -9.30
C PHE A 79 24.23 5.50 -8.92
N HIS A 80 24.28 5.83 -7.63
CA HIS A 80 23.91 7.14 -7.11
C HIS A 80 24.76 8.25 -7.75
N GLY A 81 24.12 9.22 -8.40
CA GLY A 81 24.77 10.36 -9.05
C GLY A 81 25.30 10.09 -10.47
N MET A 82 25.05 8.91 -11.04
CA MET A 82 25.38 8.59 -12.43
C MET A 82 24.23 8.99 -13.38
N ASP A 83 24.56 9.30 -14.64
CA ASP A 83 23.56 9.49 -15.69
C ASP A 83 22.74 8.20 -15.90
N ALA A 84 21.43 8.35 -16.12
CA ALA A 84 20.50 7.23 -16.26
C ALA A 84 20.85 6.29 -17.42
N ASP A 85 21.33 6.83 -18.55
CA ASP A 85 21.70 6.04 -19.72
C ASP A 85 23.06 5.35 -19.53
N GLU A 86 24.01 5.98 -18.85
CA GLU A 86 25.29 5.35 -18.50
C GLU A 86 25.10 4.20 -17.50
N ALA A 87 24.28 4.43 -16.46
CA ALA A 87 23.92 3.41 -15.49
C ALA A 87 23.22 2.22 -16.15
N ALA A 88 22.32 2.48 -17.11
CA ALA A 88 21.63 1.45 -17.87
C ALA A 88 22.61 0.62 -18.71
N GLN A 89 23.57 1.25 -19.39
CA GLN A 89 24.57 0.55 -20.21
C GLN A 89 25.47 -0.37 -19.38
N LEU A 90 26.01 0.13 -18.26
CA LEU A 90 26.82 -0.67 -17.34
C LEU A 90 26.03 -1.85 -16.76
N TYR A 91 24.74 -1.63 -16.47
CA TYR A 91 23.86 -2.69 -15.98
C TYR A 91 23.65 -3.79 -17.01
N LEU A 92 23.38 -3.43 -18.27
CA LEU A 92 23.24 -4.40 -19.36
C LEU A 92 24.54 -5.20 -19.58
N GLN A 93 25.70 -4.56 -19.54
CA GLN A 93 26.99 -5.26 -19.59
C GLN A 93 27.16 -6.26 -18.43
N ARG A 94 26.74 -5.89 -17.20
CA ARG A 94 26.77 -6.81 -16.04
C ARG A 94 25.85 -8.02 -16.23
N ILE A 95 24.72 -7.85 -16.92
CA ILE A 95 23.84 -8.97 -17.26
C ILE A 95 24.55 -9.87 -18.28
N GLU A 96 25.08 -9.31 -19.36
CA GLU A 96 25.77 -10.07 -20.42
C GLU A 96 26.90 -10.94 -19.87
N MET A 97 27.70 -10.43 -18.93
CA MET A 97 28.77 -11.20 -18.28
C MET A 97 28.24 -12.40 -17.46
N LYS A 98 27.00 -12.35 -16.97
CA LYS A 98 26.40 -13.40 -16.14
C LYS A 98 25.59 -14.42 -16.94
N ILE A 99 25.09 -14.06 -18.12
CA ILE A 99 24.30 -14.95 -19.00
C ILE A 99 25.00 -16.32 -19.22
N PRO A 100 26.32 -16.41 -19.52
CA PRO A 100 26.96 -17.70 -19.79
C PRO A 100 26.93 -18.69 -18.62
N VAL A 101 26.75 -18.20 -17.39
CA VAL A 101 26.73 -19.01 -16.17
C VAL A 101 25.29 -19.29 -15.71
N PHE A 102 24.31 -18.62 -16.30
CA PHE A 102 22.91 -18.75 -15.90
C PHE A 102 22.25 -19.94 -16.59
N GLU A 103 21.76 -20.87 -15.77
CA GLU A 103 20.97 -22.02 -16.18
C GLU A 103 19.51 -21.72 -15.80
N THR A 104 18.64 -21.58 -16.81
CA THR A 104 17.19 -21.38 -16.57
C THR A 104 16.59 -22.55 -15.81
N MET A 105 15.53 -22.31 -15.04
CA MET A 105 14.93 -23.37 -14.21
C MET A 105 14.27 -24.44 -15.08
N ASN A 106 14.59 -25.70 -14.76
CA ASN A 106 14.04 -26.90 -15.41
C ASN A 106 14.17 -28.14 -14.51
N GLU A 107 14.32 -27.95 -13.20
CA GLU A 107 14.51 -29.00 -12.21
C GLU A 107 13.15 -29.57 -11.79
N ASN A 108 12.75 -30.67 -12.41
CA ASN A 108 11.46 -31.33 -12.21
C ASN A 108 11.21 -31.78 -10.76
N GLU A 109 12.25 -31.94 -9.95
CA GLU A 109 12.19 -32.29 -8.54
C GLU A 109 12.00 -31.09 -7.59
N LEU A 110 12.05 -29.85 -8.11
CA LEU A 110 11.93 -28.63 -7.31
C LEU A 110 10.61 -27.90 -7.58
N ASN A 111 10.04 -27.30 -6.53
CA ASN A 111 8.91 -26.38 -6.68
C ASN A 111 9.41 -25.04 -7.22
N TYR A 112 8.91 -24.62 -8.39
CA TYR A 112 9.25 -23.31 -8.95
C TYR A 112 8.14 -22.68 -9.77
N VAL A 113 8.20 -21.35 -9.89
CA VAL A 113 7.41 -20.53 -10.80
C VAL A 113 8.39 -19.73 -11.65
N LYS A 114 8.19 -19.75 -12.97
CA LYS A 114 8.91 -18.96 -13.94
C LYS A 114 7.97 -17.95 -14.58
N MET A 115 8.28 -16.67 -14.37
CA MET A 115 7.55 -15.52 -14.90
C MET A 115 8.28 -14.98 -16.12
N ILE A 116 7.66 -15.03 -17.29
CA ILE A 116 8.23 -14.53 -18.55
C ILE A 116 7.76 -13.11 -18.80
N ASN A 117 8.68 -12.19 -19.08
CA ASN A 117 8.42 -10.80 -19.47
C ASN A 117 7.38 -10.12 -18.58
N ALA A 118 7.64 -10.10 -17.27
CA ALA A 118 6.80 -9.45 -16.28
C ALA A 118 5.32 -9.91 -16.29
N GLY A 119 5.12 -11.23 -16.49
CA GLY A 119 3.80 -11.86 -16.39
C GLY A 119 3.09 -12.07 -17.73
N GLN A 120 3.79 -11.90 -18.87
CA GLN A 120 3.25 -12.26 -20.18
C GLN A 120 2.95 -13.76 -20.29
N ALA A 121 3.80 -14.60 -19.69
CA ALA A 121 3.56 -16.03 -19.58
C ALA A 121 4.07 -16.55 -18.23
N PHE A 122 3.44 -17.61 -17.73
CA PHE A 122 3.81 -18.27 -16.50
C PHE A 122 3.98 -19.77 -16.75
N PHE A 123 5.06 -20.32 -16.21
CA PHE A 123 5.28 -21.75 -16.12
C PHE A 123 5.52 -22.08 -14.65
N TYR A 124 4.97 -23.17 -14.14
CA TYR A 124 5.30 -23.61 -12.80
C TYR A 124 5.43 -25.12 -12.76
N ASN A 125 6.36 -25.59 -11.95
CA ASN A 125 6.51 -27.00 -11.61
C ASN A 125 5.98 -27.21 -10.19
N ASN A 126 4.85 -27.90 -10.10
CA ASN A 126 4.19 -28.21 -8.84
C ASN A 126 4.49 -29.65 -8.43
N VAL A 127 5.53 -29.83 -7.60
CA VAL A 127 5.86 -31.11 -7.00
C VAL A 127 5.02 -31.32 -5.73
N SER A 128 4.93 -30.28 -4.91
CA SER A 128 4.29 -30.34 -3.59
C SER A 128 3.81 -28.96 -3.10
N PHE A 129 3.15 -28.19 -3.97
CA PHE A 129 2.58 -26.90 -3.56
C PHE A 129 1.56 -27.11 -2.43
N ASN A 130 1.74 -26.33 -1.37
CA ASN A 130 0.75 -26.19 -0.32
C ASN A 130 -0.18 -25.00 -0.62
N TYR A 131 -1.12 -24.72 0.28
CA TYR A 131 -2.03 -23.58 0.15
C TYR A 131 -1.29 -22.26 -0.10
N LEU A 132 -0.24 -21.97 0.67
CA LEU A 132 0.53 -20.73 0.54
C LEU A 132 1.22 -20.62 -0.83
N SER A 133 1.85 -21.68 -1.34
CA SER A 133 2.48 -21.67 -2.66
C SER A 133 1.47 -21.40 -3.77
N HIS A 134 0.29 -22.00 -3.70
CA HIS A 134 -0.81 -21.70 -4.64
C HIS A 134 -1.25 -20.24 -4.56
N ARG A 135 -1.28 -19.66 -3.36
CA ARG A 135 -1.65 -18.27 -3.12
C ARG A 135 -0.60 -17.29 -3.66
N ILE A 136 0.68 -17.61 -3.52
CA ILE A 136 1.79 -16.86 -4.13
C ILE A 136 1.66 -16.88 -5.65
N VAL A 137 1.48 -18.05 -6.26
CA VAL A 137 1.30 -18.16 -7.72
C VAL A 137 0.09 -17.36 -8.18
N PHE A 138 -1.04 -17.49 -7.48
CA PHE A 138 -2.25 -16.76 -7.80
C PHE A 138 -2.03 -15.25 -7.71
N TYR A 139 -1.38 -14.75 -6.65
CA TYR A 139 -1.05 -13.33 -6.52
C TYR A 139 -0.16 -12.85 -7.68
N LEU A 140 0.94 -13.57 -7.98
CA LEU A 140 1.88 -13.22 -9.06
C LEU A 140 1.20 -13.16 -10.44
N THR A 141 0.25 -14.04 -10.73
CA THR A 141 -0.49 -14.05 -12.01
C THR A 141 -1.40 -12.84 -12.21
N ASN A 142 -1.68 -12.08 -11.16
CA ASN A 142 -2.53 -10.89 -11.21
C ASN A 142 -1.73 -9.57 -11.26
N LEU A 143 -0.39 -9.62 -11.12
CA LEU A 143 0.47 -8.44 -11.13
C LEU A 143 0.76 -7.94 -12.54
N HIS A 144 1.12 -6.66 -12.66
CA HIS A 144 1.66 -6.07 -13.87
C HIS A 144 2.68 -4.97 -13.58
N ILE A 145 3.55 -4.67 -14.56
CA ILE A 145 4.59 -3.64 -14.44
C ILE A 145 4.21 -2.27 -15.04
N LYS A 146 2.98 -2.12 -15.55
CA LYS A 146 2.53 -0.83 -16.08
C LYS A 146 2.44 0.21 -14.95
N SER A 147 3.04 1.38 -15.20
CA SER A 147 2.85 2.57 -14.36
C SER A 147 1.39 2.99 -14.36
N ARG A 148 0.84 3.24 -13.18
CA ARG A 148 -0.51 3.74 -12.92
C ARG A 148 -0.50 4.54 -11.63
N THR A 149 -1.44 5.46 -11.49
CA THR A 149 -1.62 6.19 -10.22
C THR A 149 -2.91 5.75 -9.54
N THR A 150 -2.86 5.56 -8.22
CA THR A 150 -4.03 5.25 -7.40
C THR A 150 -4.36 6.44 -6.50
N PHE A 151 -5.60 6.92 -6.55
CA PHE A 151 -6.10 8.01 -5.74
C PHE A 151 -7.07 7.48 -4.68
N PHE A 152 -6.94 7.94 -3.44
CA PHE A 152 -7.86 7.66 -2.36
C PHE A 152 -8.59 8.92 -1.92
N VAL A 153 -9.91 8.79 -1.80
CA VAL A 153 -10.78 9.87 -1.38
C VAL A 153 -11.83 9.31 -0.42
N ARG A 154 -12.09 10.05 0.66
CA ARG A 154 -13.17 9.73 1.58
C ARG A 154 -14.53 10.16 1.01
N ALA A 155 -15.54 9.34 1.18
CA ALA A 155 -16.91 9.68 0.75
C ALA A 155 -17.44 10.96 1.42
N GLY A 156 -18.31 11.69 0.72
CA GLY A 156 -18.96 12.89 1.22
C GLY A 156 -19.85 12.62 2.44
N THR A 157 -20.20 13.68 3.16
CA THR A 157 -21.09 13.61 4.33
C THR A 157 -22.53 13.29 3.90
N ALA A 158 -23.20 12.44 4.67
CA ALA A 158 -24.61 12.13 4.47
C ALA A 158 -25.53 13.19 5.11
N GLY A 159 -26.72 13.40 4.56
CA GLY A 159 -27.68 14.40 5.03
C GLY A 159 -28.55 13.98 6.23
N GLY A 160 -28.51 12.70 6.61
CA GLY A 160 -29.31 12.13 7.71
C GLY A 160 -28.43 11.43 8.76
N GLU A 161 -29.03 10.59 9.61
CA GLU A 161 -28.26 9.79 10.57
C GLU A 161 -27.31 8.84 9.83
N ASP A 162 -26.01 9.09 9.97
CA ASP A 162 -24.97 8.24 9.39
C ASP A 162 -24.78 6.98 10.25
N THR A 163 -25.58 5.97 9.93
CA THR A 163 -25.59 4.68 10.63
C THR A 163 -25.04 3.61 9.72
N PHE A 164 -24.48 2.54 10.29
CA PHE A 164 -24.00 1.40 9.52
C PHE A 164 -25.14 0.72 8.76
N LYS A 165 -26.32 0.62 9.39
CA LYS A 165 -27.51 0.03 8.74
C LYS A 165 -28.20 1.00 7.77
N GLY A 166 -28.05 2.30 7.99
CA GLY A 166 -28.56 3.34 7.11
C GLY A 166 -27.75 3.44 5.83
N ASP A 167 -28.41 3.89 4.77
CA ASP A 167 -27.77 4.23 3.50
C ASP A 167 -28.31 5.59 3.06
N ALA A 168 -28.05 6.63 3.87
CA ALA A 168 -28.54 7.96 3.61
C ALA A 168 -27.82 8.59 2.39
N PRO A 169 -28.53 9.40 1.58
CA PRO A 169 -27.91 10.16 0.50
C PRO A 169 -26.99 11.26 1.05
N LEU A 170 -26.18 11.85 0.18
CA LEU A 170 -25.32 12.97 0.51
C LEU A 170 -26.12 14.16 1.03
N SER A 171 -25.51 14.88 1.97
CA SER A 171 -25.96 16.20 2.39
C SER A 171 -25.71 17.23 1.27
N GLU A 172 -26.20 18.45 1.44
CA GLU A 172 -25.89 19.54 0.50
C GLU A 172 -24.39 19.83 0.48
N GLU A 173 -23.75 19.84 1.66
CA GLU A 173 -22.30 19.99 1.81
C GLU A 173 -21.56 18.80 1.20
N GLY A 174 -22.07 17.57 1.37
CA GLY A 174 -21.52 16.36 0.77
C GLY A 174 -21.52 16.40 -0.76
N ARG A 175 -22.59 16.94 -1.37
CA ARG A 175 -22.66 17.18 -2.82
C ARG A 175 -21.68 18.27 -3.27
N ALA A 176 -21.61 19.39 -2.54
CA ALA A 176 -20.66 20.46 -2.84
C ALA A 176 -19.19 19.98 -2.76
N TYR A 177 -18.89 19.13 -1.78
CA TYR A 177 -17.60 18.45 -1.65
C TYR A 177 -17.31 17.53 -2.84
N ALA A 178 -18.26 16.68 -3.23
CA ALA A 178 -18.08 15.75 -4.34
C ALA A 178 -17.73 16.48 -5.65
N LEU A 179 -18.37 17.63 -5.90
CA LEU A 179 -18.07 18.50 -7.04
C LEU A 179 -16.63 19.04 -6.96
N LYS A 180 -16.26 19.69 -5.85
CA LYS A 180 -14.93 20.28 -5.66
C LYS A 180 -13.81 19.25 -5.73
N MET A 181 -14.01 18.07 -5.13
CA MET A 181 -13.07 16.96 -5.18
C MET A 181 -12.86 16.47 -6.62
N THR A 182 -13.95 16.34 -7.39
CA THR A 182 -13.89 15.95 -8.80
C THR A 182 -13.10 16.97 -9.62
N GLU A 183 -13.41 18.25 -9.49
CA GLU A 183 -12.70 19.33 -10.19
C GLU A 183 -11.22 19.39 -9.80
N THR A 184 -10.92 19.24 -8.50
CA THR A 184 -9.55 19.26 -7.98
C THR A 184 -8.72 18.12 -8.54
N LEU A 185 -9.24 16.89 -8.54
CA LEU A 185 -8.51 15.73 -9.09
C LEU A 185 -8.25 15.88 -10.59
N LEU A 186 -9.27 16.28 -11.36
CA LEU A 186 -9.12 16.42 -12.81
C LEU A 186 -8.14 17.54 -13.17
N LYS A 187 -8.17 18.65 -12.43
CA LYS A 187 -7.20 19.74 -12.58
C LYS A 187 -5.78 19.27 -12.25
N HIS A 188 -5.59 18.57 -11.12
CA HIS A 188 -4.29 18.03 -10.71
C HIS A 188 -3.69 17.12 -11.78
N ARG A 189 -4.49 16.19 -12.33
CA ARG A 189 -4.02 15.27 -13.37
C ARG A 189 -3.57 16.00 -14.64
N GLU A 190 -4.30 17.03 -15.07
CA GLU A 190 -3.88 17.83 -16.22
C GLU A 190 -2.64 18.68 -15.91
N GLN A 191 -2.50 19.19 -14.68
CA GLN A 191 -1.32 19.93 -14.25
C GLN A 191 -0.06 19.04 -14.26
N GLU A 192 -0.11 17.82 -13.70
CA GLU A 192 1.04 16.90 -13.74
C GLU A 192 1.43 16.56 -15.19
N ARG A 193 0.46 16.44 -16.11
CA ARG A 193 0.73 16.23 -17.54
C ARG A 193 1.44 17.43 -18.16
N GLN A 194 0.97 18.65 -17.89
CA GLN A 194 1.59 19.87 -18.41
C GLN A 194 3.00 20.05 -17.87
N SER A 195 3.20 19.88 -16.56
CA SER A 195 4.54 19.94 -15.94
C SER A 195 5.51 18.93 -16.57
N ALA A 196 5.05 17.69 -16.83
CA ALA A 196 5.88 16.68 -17.49
C ALA A 196 6.28 17.08 -18.92
N ILE A 197 5.41 17.78 -19.65
CA ILE A 197 5.72 18.31 -21.00
C ILE A 197 6.73 19.46 -20.91
N GLU A 198 6.56 20.37 -19.95
CA GLU A 198 7.45 21.52 -19.73
C GLU A 198 8.87 21.08 -19.30
N GLU A 199 8.98 19.98 -18.56
CA GLU A 199 10.25 19.34 -18.19
C GLU A 199 10.92 18.56 -19.35
N GLY A 200 10.35 18.64 -20.57
CA GLY A 200 10.89 18.01 -21.77
C GLY A 200 10.38 16.59 -22.03
N GLY A 201 9.36 16.14 -21.29
CA GLY A 201 8.66 14.89 -21.53
C GLY A 201 7.81 14.91 -22.80
N ALA A 202 7.46 13.73 -23.31
CA ALA A 202 6.55 13.61 -24.44
C ALA A 202 5.11 14.00 -24.05
N ASP A 203 4.36 14.58 -25.00
CA ASP A 203 2.92 14.84 -24.83
C ASP A 203 2.14 13.52 -24.89
N ILE A 204 2.11 12.84 -23.74
CA ILE A 204 1.40 11.57 -23.55
C ILE A 204 -0.01 11.89 -23.05
N PRO A 205 -1.07 11.35 -23.68
CA PRO A 205 -2.43 11.57 -23.20
C PRO A 205 -2.62 10.99 -21.80
N LEU A 206 -3.48 11.64 -20.99
CA LEU A 206 -3.85 11.13 -19.68
C LEU A 206 -4.36 9.68 -19.80
N ARG A 207 -3.90 8.83 -18.90
CA ARG A 207 -4.41 7.47 -18.81
C ARG A 207 -5.91 7.52 -18.49
N PRO A 208 -6.71 6.54 -18.95
CA PRO A 208 -8.09 6.43 -18.49
C PRO A 208 -8.15 6.36 -16.96
N LEU A 209 -9.17 6.94 -16.36
CA LEU A 209 -9.44 6.86 -14.93
C LEU A 209 -10.66 5.96 -14.70
N THR A 210 -10.48 4.89 -13.94
CA THR A 210 -11.58 4.08 -13.43
C THR A 210 -11.88 4.50 -11.99
N VAL A 211 -13.16 4.62 -11.62
CA VAL A 211 -13.57 5.00 -10.27
C VAL A 211 -14.22 3.80 -9.58
N TRP A 212 -13.75 3.46 -8.39
CA TRP A 212 -14.32 2.43 -7.53
C TRP A 212 -15.06 3.03 -6.36
N THR A 213 -16.22 2.44 -6.07
CA THR A 213 -17.09 2.84 -4.96
C THR A 213 -17.55 1.59 -4.22
N SER A 214 -18.01 1.77 -2.97
CA SER A 214 -18.83 0.75 -2.33
C SER A 214 -20.23 0.70 -2.97
N THR A 215 -21.11 -0.17 -2.48
CA THR A 215 -22.52 -0.16 -2.88
C THR A 215 -23.36 0.86 -2.10
N ARG A 216 -22.76 1.63 -1.18
CA ARG A 216 -23.44 2.64 -0.36
C ARG A 216 -23.70 3.93 -1.15
N LEU A 217 -24.89 4.49 -0.98
CA LEU A 217 -25.35 5.72 -1.66
C LEU A 217 -24.37 6.87 -1.51
N ARG A 218 -23.84 7.13 -0.30
CA ARG A 218 -22.86 8.20 -0.10
C ARG A 218 -21.60 8.05 -0.97
N THR A 219 -21.14 6.82 -1.20
CA THR A 219 -19.96 6.58 -2.06
C THR A 219 -20.29 6.71 -3.54
N THR A 220 -21.46 6.24 -3.96
CA THR A 220 -21.89 6.28 -5.36
C THR A 220 -22.28 7.69 -5.79
N GLU A 221 -22.98 8.45 -4.94
CA GLU A 221 -23.32 9.86 -5.18
C GLU A 221 -22.06 10.75 -5.15
N THR A 222 -21.06 10.44 -4.33
CA THR A 222 -19.78 11.18 -4.37
C THR A 222 -19.08 11.00 -5.73
N ALA A 223 -19.27 9.83 -6.37
CA ALA A 223 -18.73 9.56 -7.70
C ALA A 223 -19.58 10.13 -8.86
N HIS A 224 -20.74 10.74 -8.57
CA HIS A 224 -21.72 11.14 -9.58
C HIS A 224 -21.14 12.11 -10.61
N TYR A 225 -20.38 13.12 -10.19
CA TYR A 225 -19.77 14.10 -11.10
C TYR A 225 -18.71 13.48 -12.04
N PHE A 226 -18.05 12.40 -11.62
CA PHE A 226 -17.19 11.63 -12.52
C PHE A 226 -18.03 10.87 -13.56
N GLN A 227 -19.16 10.30 -13.14
CA GLN A 227 -20.07 9.60 -14.04
C GLN A 227 -20.64 10.54 -15.12
N GLU A 228 -21.06 11.75 -14.73
CA GLU A 228 -21.55 12.77 -15.68
C GLU A 228 -20.49 13.19 -16.71
N LYS A 229 -19.21 13.20 -16.30
CA LYS A 229 -18.07 13.46 -17.19
C LYS A 229 -17.63 12.23 -18.01
N GLY A 230 -18.36 11.11 -17.92
CA GLY A 230 -18.15 9.91 -18.74
C GLY A 230 -17.12 8.91 -18.18
N PHE A 231 -16.66 9.07 -16.94
CA PHE A 231 -15.73 8.12 -16.33
C PHE A 231 -16.40 6.80 -15.94
N LYS A 232 -15.66 5.70 -16.02
CA LYS A 232 -16.17 4.36 -15.70
C LYS A 232 -16.26 4.16 -14.19
N ILE A 233 -17.47 4.08 -13.66
CA ILE A 233 -17.72 3.76 -12.26
C ILE A 233 -17.91 2.24 -12.09
N ARG A 234 -17.27 1.67 -11.07
CA ARG A 234 -17.41 0.27 -10.68
C ARG A 234 -17.75 0.16 -9.20
N GLN A 235 -18.87 -0.45 -8.88
CA GLN A 235 -19.27 -0.70 -7.49
C GLN A 235 -18.67 -2.02 -6.99
N ARG A 236 -18.29 -2.06 -5.72
CA ARG A 236 -17.68 -3.20 -5.03
C ARG A 236 -18.33 -3.37 -3.67
N SER A 237 -19.12 -4.43 -3.48
CA SER A 237 -19.83 -4.68 -2.22
C SER A 237 -18.86 -4.93 -1.05
N GLN A 238 -17.70 -5.53 -1.34
CA GLN A 238 -16.62 -5.79 -0.39
C GLN A 238 -15.95 -4.52 0.12
N MET A 239 -16.17 -3.36 -0.51
CA MET A 239 -15.66 -2.06 -0.04
C MET A 239 -16.65 -1.35 0.91
N SER A 240 -17.58 -2.08 1.52
CA SER A 240 -18.41 -1.53 2.59
C SER A 240 -17.58 -1.26 3.85
N GLN A 241 -17.93 -0.21 4.59
CA GLN A 241 -17.28 0.12 5.86
C GLN A 241 -17.27 -1.04 6.86
N ILE A 242 -16.37 -0.97 7.83
CA ILE A 242 -16.33 -1.90 8.96
C ILE A 242 -17.66 -1.89 9.73
N ASN A 243 -18.16 -3.07 10.11
CA ASN A 243 -19.34 -3.20 10.95
C ASN A 243 -19.02 -2.85 12.42
N PRO A 244 -19.59 -1.79 13.00
CA PRO A 244 -19.32 -1.38 14.39
C PRO A 244 -20.03 -2.26 15.44
N GLY A 245 -20.90 -3.19 15.04
CA GLY A 245 -21.58 -4.11 15.95
C GLY A 245 -22.45 -3.40 16.99
N VAL A 246 -22.33 -3.82 18.26
CA VAL A 246 -23.10 -3.20 19.37
C VAL A 246 -22.66 -1.78 19.72
N CYS A 247 -21.48 -1.38 19.27
CA CYS A 247 -20.93 -0.06 19.53
C CYS A 247 -21.45 1.01 18.56
N GLU A 248 -22.31 0.63 17.60
CA GLU A 248 -22.97 1.58 16.70
C GLU A 248 -23.68 2.69 17.49
N LYS A 249 -23.44 3.96 17.11
CA LYS A 249 -23.99 5.19 17.75
C LYS A 249 -23.55 5.44 19.20
N LEU A 250 -22.72 4.61 19.81
CA LEU A 250 -22.20 4.90 21.13
C LEU A 250 -21.06 5.92 21.02
N SER A 251 -21.08 6.93 21.87
CA SER A 251 -19.91 7.81 22.02
C SER A 251 -18.76 7.03 22.65
N GLU A 252 -17.52 7.45 22.42
CA GLU A 252 -16.35 6.86 23.08
C GLU A 252 -16.54 6.75 24.59
N ARG A 253 -17.04 7.82 25.22
CA ARG A 253 -17.31 7.85 26.66
C ARG A 253 -18.31 6.76 27.07
N ALA A 254 -19.35 6.53 26.27
CA ALA A 254 -20.31 5.47 26.52
C ALA A 254 -19.69 4.09 26.35
N ILE A 255 -18.84 3.88 25.33
CA ILE A 255 -18.16 2.60 25.09
C ILE A 255 -17.23 2.25 26.25
N ARG A 256 -16.38 3.20 26.68
CA ARG A 256 -15.50 3.03 27.85
C ARG A 256 -16.25 2.71 29.14
N HIS A 257 -17.48 3.22 29.29
CA HIS A 257 -18.31 2.95 30.47
C HIS A 257 -19.07 1.63 30.39
N LEU A 258 -19.64 1.29 29.22
CA LEU A 258 -20.48 0.11 29.03
C LEU A 258 -19.68 -1.16 28.75
N TYR A 259 -18.50 -1.04 28.14
CA TYR A 259 -17.65 -2.15 27.71
C TYR A 259 -16.17 -1.94 28.10
N PRO A 260 -15.84 -1.68 29.38
CA PRO A 260 -14.47 -1.37 29.81
C PRO A 260 -13.47 -2.49 29.44
N ASP A 261 -13.84 -3.75 29.65
CA ASP A 261 -12.98 -4.91 29.35
C ASP A 261 -12.69 -5.06 27.85
N GLU A 262 -13.64 -4.66 26.98
CA GLU A 262 -13.43 -4.69 25.54
C GLU A 262 -12.50 -3.56 25.09
N VAL A 263 -12.59 -2.38 25.72
CA VAL A 263 -11.67 -1.28 25.47
C VAL A 263 -10.24 -1.66 25.83
N GLU A 264 -10.00 -2.30 26.97
CA GLU A 264 -8.67 -2.76 27.37
C GLU A 264 -8.08 -3.73 26.31
N LYS A 265 -8.87 -4.71 25.87
CA LYS A 265 -8.46 -5.64 24.79
C LYS A 265 -8.20 -4.92 23.46
N HIS A 266 -9.02 -3.91 23.14
CA HIS A 266 -8.84 -3.11 21.93
C HIS A 266 -7.56 -2.28 21.97
N GLU A 267 -7.21 -1.71 23.13
CA GLU A 267 -5.98 -0.92 23.28
C GLU A 267 -4.72 -1.80 23.15
N LEU A 268 -4.80 -3.07 23.56
CA LEU A 268 -3.72 -4.05 23.40
C LEU A 268 -3.50 -4.48 21.94
N ASP A 269 -4.58 -4.74 21.19
CA ASP A 269 -4.51 -5.16 19.79
C ASP A 269 -5.69 -4.59 18.97
N PRO A 270 -5.60 -3.33 18.53
CA PRO A 270 -6.71 -2.64 17.86
C PRO A 270 -6.99 -3.20 16.46
N TYR A 271 -6.06 -3.95 15.87
CA TYR A 271 -6.22 -4.53 14.53
C TYR A 271 -7.03 -5.83 14.56
N HIS A 272 -6.74 -6.73 15.51
CA HIS A 272 -7.45 -8.01 15.60
C HIS A 272 -8.69 -7.94 16.51
N HIS A 273 -8.75 -7.00 17.45
CA HIS A 273 -9.86 -6.92 18.40
C HIS A 273 -11.21 -6.70 17.68
N ARG A 274 -12.20 -7.49 18.10
CA ARG A 274 -13.56 -7.45 17.58
C ARG A 274 -14.54 -7.19 18.72
N TYR A 275 -15.18 -6.02 18.71
CA TYR A 275 -16.30 -5.73 19.61
C TYR A 275 -17.45 -6.71 19.39
N PRO A 276 -18.35 -6.90 20.37
CA PRO A 276 -19.48 -7.82 20.22
C PRO A 276 -20.30 -7.51 18.95
N ARG A 277 -20.48 -8.53 18.09
CA ARG A 277 -21.20 -8.44 16.80
C ARG A 277 -20.60 -7.44 15.78
N ALA A 278 -19.37 -7.00 15.98
CA ALA A 278 -18.63 -6.10 15.08
C ALA A 278 -17.71 -6.89 14.12
N GLU A 279 -17.07 -6.18 13.19
CA GLU A 279 -15.89 -6.63 12.43
C GLU A 279 -14.63 -6.02 13.08
N SER A 280 -13.49 -6.72 12.98
CA SER A 280 -12.16 -6.13 13.23
C SER A 280 -11.51 -5.63 11.93
N TYR A 281 -10.38 -4.91 12.02
CA TYR A 281 -9.60 -4.55 10.83
C TYR A 281 -9.04 -5.79 10.12
N HIS A 282 -8.74 -6.85 10.87
CA HIS A 282 -8.38 -8.14 10.29
C HIS A 282 -9.52 -8.73 9.43
N ASP A 283 -10.76 -8.72 9.93
CA ASP A 283 -11.93 -9.18 9.17
C ASP A 283 -12.11 -8.38 7.88
N LEU A 284 -11.97 -7.05 7.99
CA LEU A 284 -12.04 -6.15 6.84
C LEU A 284 -10.92 -6.43 5.82
N ALA A 285 -9.70 -6.71 6.27
CA ALA A 285 -8.57 -7.03 5.39
C ALA A 285 -8.79 -8.34 4.62
N VAL A 286 -9.27 -9.38 5.29
CA VAL A 286 -9.65 -10.64 4.64
C VAL A 286 -10.75 -10.41 3.61
N ARG A 287 -11.76 -9.60 3.93
CA ARG A 287 -12.86 -9.24 3.02
C ARG A 287 -12.39 -8.42 1.80
N LEU A 288 -11.39 -7.56 1.97
CA LEU A 288 -10.83 -6.73 0.91
C LEU A 288 -9.79 -7.44 0.03
N GLU A 289 -9.40 -8.65 0.37
CA GLU A 289 -8.39 -9.40 -0.39
C GLU A 289 -8.73 -9.57 -1.90
N PRO A 290 -9.97 -9.88 -2.31
CA PRO A 290 -10.31 -9.91 -3.73
C PRO A 290 -10.20 -8.53 -4.40
N ILE A 291 -10.46 -7.45 -3.64
CA ILE A 291 -10.36 -6.08 -4.11
C ILE A 291 -8.90 -5.69 -4.33
N ILE A 292 -8.00 -6.13 -3.44
CA ILE A 292 -6.55 -5.95 -3.59
C ILE A 292 -6.06 -6.63 -4.88
N LEU A 293 -6.52 -7.86 -5.15
CA LEU A 293 -6.15 -8.56 -6.39
C LEU A 293 -6.68 -7.86 -7.64
N GLU A 294 -7.92 -7.37 -7.62
CA GLU A 294 -8.42 -6.54 -8.72
C GLU A 294 -7.62 -5.24 -8.87
N LEU A 295 -7.18 -4.65 -7.75
CA LEU A 295 -6.42 -3.40 -7.73
C LEU A 295 -5.07 -3.59 -8.40
N GLU A 296 -4.43 -4.74 -8.17
CA GLU A 296 -3.17 -5.10 -8.81
C GLU A 296 -3.28 -5.42 -10.30
N ARG A 297 -4.49 -5.75 -10.77
CA ARG A 297 -4.76 -6.01 -12.19
C ARG A 297 -5.16 -4.76 -12.97
N GLU A 298 -5.65 -3.73 -12.30
CA GLU A 298 -6.17 -2.54 -12.96
C GLU A 298 -5.01 -1.74 -13.57
N GLN A 299 -4.94 -1.66 -14.89
CA GLN A 299 -3.83 -1.01 -15.61
C GLN A 299 -4.05 0.49 -15.83
N ASN A 300 -5.27 0.96 -15.59
CA ASN A 300 -5.65 2.37 -15.71
C ASN A 300 -5.33 3.10 -14.40
N ASP A 301 -5.36 4.43 -14.44
CA ASP A 301 -5.40 5.18 -13.18
C ASP A 301 -6.70 4.83 -12.44
N LEU A 302 -6.62 4.78 -11.12
CA LEU A 302 -7.68 4.29 -10.27
C LEU A 302 -8.03 5.34 -9.22
N LEU A 303 -9.30 5.72 -9.10
CA LEU A 303 -9.82 6.49 -7.98
C LEU A 303 -10.67 5.59 -7.08
N ILE A 304 -10.37 5.56 -5.80
CA ILE A 304 -11.08 4.78 -4.79
C ILE A 304 -11.82 5.75 -3.86
N ILE A 305 -13.14 5.76 -3.96
CA ILE A 305 -14.05 6.53 -3.09
C ILE A 305 -14.67 5.57 -2.07
N ALA A 306 -14.25 5.66 -0.81
CA ALA A 306 -14.68 4.73 0.23
C ALA A 306 -14.79 5.39 1.61
N HIS A 307 -15.17 4.58 2.60
CA HIS A 307 -15.17 4.94 4.02
C HIS A 307 -13.76 4.84 4.60
N GLU A 308 -13.50 5.55 5.68
CA GLU A 308 -12.17 5.65 6.27
C GLU A 308 -11.58 4.27 6.62
N SER A 309 -12.35 3.38 7.23
CA SER A 309 -11.91 2.00 7.54
C SER A 309 -11.40 1.22 6.31
N VAL A 310 -12.05 1.36 5.16
CA VAL A 310 -11.64 0.70 3.90
C VAL A 310 -10.38 1.35 3.34
N LEU A 311 -10.32 2.69 3.35
CA LEU A 311 -9.14 3.44 2.90
C LEU A 311 -7.91 3.07 3.72
N ARG A 312 -8.03 2.93 5.05
CA ARG A 312 -6.95 2.51 5.95
C ARG A 312 -6.32 1.19 5.51
N VAL A 313 -7.14 0.18 5.24
CA VAL A 313 -6.64 -1.16 4.86
C VAL A 313 -6.00 -1.15 3.48
N LEU A 314 -6.62 -0.52 2.49
CA LEU A 314 -6.08 -0.46 1.12
C LEU A 314 -4.79 0.38 1.05
N TYR A 315 -4.75 1.49 1.77
CA TYR A 315 -3.54 2.31 1.91
C TYR A 315 -2.44 1.55 2.62
N ALA A 316 -2.75 0.86 3.73
CA ALA A 316 -1.76 0.08 4.47
C ALA A 316 -1.13 -1.03 3.63
N TYR A 317 -1.93 -1.67 2.77
CA TYR A 317 -1.44 -2.63 1.80
C TYR A 317 -0.44 -2.00 0.82
N LEU A 318 -0.80 -0.86 0.20
CA LEU A 318 0.06 -0.21 -0.79
C LEU A 318 1.29 0.47 -0.18
N MET A 319 1.21 0.97 1.05
CA MET A 319 2.29 1.72 1.70
C MET A 319 3.10 0.89 2.70
N HIS A 320 2.82 -0.42 2.80
CA HIS A 320 3.47 -1.34 3.73
C HIS A 320 3.42 -0.85 5.18
N CYS A 321 2.22 -0.47 5.65
CA CYS A 321 2.03 -0.04 7.04
C CYS A 321 1.92 -1.25 7.99
N SER A 322 2.40 -1.08 9.22
CA SER A 322 2.24 -2.10 10.26
C SER A 322 0.76 -2.25 10.65
N THR A 323 0.36 -3.44 11.11
CA THR A 323 -1.02 -3.73 11.55
C THR A 323 -1.47 -2.78 12.67
N MET A 324 -0.56 -2.40 13.58
CA MET A 324 -0.83 -1.49 14.70
C MET A 324 -1.07 -0.04 14.27
N ASP A 325 -0.62 0.34 13.07
CA ASP A 325 -0.82 1.68 12.54
C ASP A 325 -2.10 1.81 11.72
N ILE A 326 -2.61 0.71 11.15
CA ILE A 326 -3.81 0.71 10.29
C ILE A 326 -4.98 1.46 10.95
N PRO A 327 -5.36 1.19 12.21
CA PRO A 327 -6.48 1.89 12.85
C PRO A 327 -6.23 3.38 13.11
N LYS A 328 -4.97 3.84 13.07
CA LYS A 328 -4.55 5.21 13.39
C LYS A 328 -4.44 6.12 12.16
N LEU A 329 -4.37 5.54 10.96
CA LEU A 329 -4.26 6.27 9.69
C LEU A 329 -5.46 7.20 9.48
N LYS A 330 -5.23 8.41 8.96
CA LYS A 330 -6.27 9.43 8.80
C LYS A 330 -6.49 9.81 7.34
N PHE A 331 -7.76 9.92 6.98
CA PHE A 331 -8.24 10.31 5.64
C PHE A 331 -9.26 11.45 5.79
N PRO A 332 -8.79 12.69 6.02
CA PRO A 332 -9.69 13.84 6.11
C PRO A 332 -10.33 14.11 4.73
N ARG A 333 -11.49 14.79 4.72
CA ARG A 333 -12.24 15.03 3.48
C ARG A 333 -11.67 16.17 2.65
N ASP A 334 -10.70 16.93 3.14
CA ASP A 334 -10.04 18.01 2.40
C ASP A 334 -8.76 17.58 1.70
N GLU A 335 -8.51 16.28 1.59
CA GLU A 335 -7.33 15.73 0.96
C GLU A 335 -7.68 14.57 0.03
N ILE A 336 -7.03 14.57 -1.14
CA ILE A 336 -6.92 13.41 -2.03
C ILE A 336 -5.54 12.84 -1.82
N ILE A 337 -5.45 11.54 -1.52
CA ILE A 337 -4.16 10.88 -1.38
C ILE A 337 -3.81 10.20 -2.70
N GLU A 338 -2.72 10.62 -3.31
CA GLU A 338 -2.18 10.06 -4.54
C GLU A 338 -1.05 9.08 -4.20
N ILE A 339 -1.18 7.83 -4.64
CA ILE A 339 -0.16 6.79 -4.52
C ILE A 339 0.46 6.53 -5.89
N ILE A 340 1.77 6.69 -5.95
CA ILE A 340 2.60 6.51 -7.14
C ILE A 340 3.49 5.28 -6.92
N PRO A 341 3.32 4.21 -7.70
CA PRO A 341 4.18 3.04 -7.62
C PRO A 341 5.62 3.39 -7.99
N ALA A 342 6.57 3.00 -7.14
CA ALA A 342 8.01 3.07 -7.44
C ALA A 342 8.67 1.69 -7.28
N ALA A 343 9.91 1.55 -7.73
CA ALA A 343 10.58 0.26 -7.87
C ALA A 343 10.74 -0.54 -6.55
N TYR A 344 10.82 0.15 -5.40
CA TYR A 344 11.02 -0.47 -4.10
C TYR A 344 9.89 -0.17 -3.11
N GLN A 345 9.42 1.08 -3.09
CA GLN A 345 8.36 1.54 -2.21
C GLN A 345 7.50 2.55 -2.95
N ASN A 346 6.20 2.49 -2.70
CA ASN A 346 5.27 3.46 -3.25
C ASN A 346 5.47 4.83 -2.58
N GLU A 347 5.28 5.89 -3.35
CA GLU A 347 5.28 7.25 -2.84
C GLU A 347 3.84 7.73 -2.63
N ALA A 348 3.60 8.50 -1.57
CA ALA A 348 2.31 9.13 -1.32
C ALA A 348 2.43 10.66 -1.35
N LYS A 349 1.54 11.31 -2.10
CA LYS A 349 1.34 12.77 -2.11
C LYS A 349 -0.06 13.10 -1.58
N ARG A 350 -0.21 14.20 -0.84
CA ARG A 350 -1.52 14.73 -0.41
C ARG A 350 -1.87 15.96 -1.23
N ILE A 351 -3.01 15.92 -1.90
CA ILE A 351 -3.54 17.02 -2.72
C ILE A 351 -4.69 17.66 -1.93
N HIS A 352 -4.53 18.92 -1.56
CA HIS A 352 -5.54 19.65 -0.81
C HIS A 352 -6.73 20.05 -1.70
N ILE A 353 -7.95 19.90 -1.18
CA ILE A 353 -9.20 20.34 -1.82
C ILE A 353 -9.59 21.70 -1.24
N PRO A 354 -9.42 22.80 -1.99
CA PRO A 354 -9.62 24.14 -1.45
C PRO A 354 -11.09 24.48 -1.20
N GLY A 355 -11.32 25.34 -0.21
CA GLY A 355 -12.62 25.98 0.02
C GLY A 355 -13.70 25.05 0.59
N LEU A 356 -13.33 23.98 1.29
CA LEU A 356 -14.28 23.17 2.06
C LEU A 356 -14.58 23.82 3.41
N ASP A 357 -15.79 23.59 3.94
CA ASP A 357 -16.15 24.06 5.28
C ASP A 357 -15.27 23.33 6.32
N PRO A 358 -14.60 24.04 7.25
CA PRO A 358 -13.82 23.44 8.33
C PRO A 358 -14.56 22.39 9.16
N LYS A 359 -15.90 22.36 9.15
CA LYS A 359 -16.71 21.30 9.79
C LYS A 359 -16.65 19.95 9.08
N MET A 360 -16.26 19.92 7.80
CA MET A 360 -16.14 18.69 6.99
C MET A 360 -14.76 18.04 7.10
N VAL A 361 -13.77 18.82 7.51
CA VAL A 361 -12.35 18.47 7.66
C VAL A 361 -12.04 17.52 8.83
N PRO A 362 -12.74 17.54 9.99
CA PRO A 362 -12.35 16.70 11.12
C PRO A 362 -12.39 15.21 10.73
N GLY A 363 -11.33 14.50 11.10
CA GLY A 363 -11.29 13.04 10.99
C GLY A 363 -12.47 12.40 11.72
N SER A 364 -13.06 11.38 11.09
CA SER A 364 -14.29 10.66 11.47
C SER A 364 -14.66 10.69 12.95
N PRO A 365 -15.88 11.10 13.32
CA PRO A 365 -16.60 10.54 14.47
C PRO A 365 -17.10 9.09 14.22
N GLU A 366 -16.93 8.59 13.00
CA GLU A 366 -17.54 7.37 12.43
C GLU A 366 -16.84 6.05 12.83
N ASP A 367 -15.63 6.11 13.39
CA ASP A 367 -14.97 4.98 14.04
C ASP A 367 -14.86 5.27 15.53
N ILE A 368 -15.00 4.24 16.36
CA ILE A 368 -14.70 4.30 17.79
C ILE A 368 -13.28 4.88 17.95
N LYS A 369 -13.16 6.17 18.23
CA LYS A 369 -11.90 6.75 18.67
C LYS A 369 -11.71 6.21 20.06
N ILE A 370 -10.91 5.17 20.22
CA ILE A 370 -10.26 4.88 21.49
C ILE A 370 -8.82 5.33 21.28
N PRO A 371 -8.44 6.51 21.81
CA PRO A 371 -7.04 6.87 21.90
C PRO A 371 -6.32 5.75 22.66
N VAL A 372 -5.36 5.11 22.00
CA VAL A 372 -4.36 4.29 22.67
C VAL A 372 -3.48 5.26 23.47
N PRO A 373 -3.36 5.13 24.80
CA PRO A 373 -2.48 6.01 25.57
C PRO A 373 -1.05 5.87 25.05
N GLY A 374 -0.46 6.99 24.59
CA GLY A 374 0.99 7.07 24.42
C GLY A 374 1.68 6.97 25.78
N PRO A 375 2.99 6.65 25.82
CA PRO A 375 3.75 6.65 27.07
C PRO A 375 3.62 8.03 27.75
N PRO A 376 3.54 8.09 29.08
CA PRO A 376 3.19 9.31 29.80
C PRO A 376 4.29 10.36 29.62
N SER A 377 4.07 11.30 28.70
CA SER A 377 4.78 12.56 28.66
C SER A 377 4.01 13.51 29.57
N GLY A 378 4.47 13.60 30.82
CA GLY A 378 3.92 14.55 31.79
C GLY A 378 4.07 15.96 31.26
N ASN A 379 2.96 16.65 31.05
CA ASN A 379 2.96 18.10 30.92
C ASN A 379 1.73 18.68 31.65
N LEU A 380 2.06 19.53 32.60
CA LEU A 380 1.17 20.26 33.49
C LEU A 380 0.23 21.19 32.71
N SER A 381 -0.98 21.39 33.24
CA SER A 381 -1.97 22.34 32.71
C SER A 381 -1.46 23.79 32.77
N PRO A 382 -1.74 24.65 31.78
CA PRO A 382 -1.33 26.06 31.84
C PRO A 382 -2.34 26.93 32.61
N ILE A 383 -1.78 27.89 33.34
CA ILE A 383 -2.42 28.95 34.11
C ILE A 383 -3.13 29.93 33.15
N PRO A 384 -4.35 30.43 33.48
CA PRO A 384 -5.08 31.36 32.61
C PRO A 384 -4.50 32.78 32.70
N GLY A 385 -4.18 33.37 31.55
CA GLY A 385 -3.88 34.79 31.42
C GLY A 385 -2.61 35.11 30.64
N LEU A 386 -2.61 34.90 29.32
CA LEU A 386 -1.76 35.65 28.40
C LEU A 386 -2.35 35.56 26.98
N SER A 387 -2.54 36.71 26.35
CA SER A 387 -3.08 36.90 24.99
C SER A 387 -2.17 36.33 23.91
N SER A 388 -2.72 35.57 22.97
CA SER A 388 -2.03 35.10 21.76
C SER A 388 -1.86 36.24 20.73
N PRO A 389 -0.70 36.38 20.07
CA PRO A 389 -0.58 37.21 18.88
C PRO A 389 -1.20 36.52 17.65
N ALA A 390 -1.73 37.34 16.74
CA ALA A 390 -2.46 36.95 15.54
C ALA A 390 -1.62 36.11 14.55
N GLU A 391 -2.26 35.09 13.95
CA GLU A 391 -1.74 34.34 12.81
C GLU A 391 -1.83 35.17 11.51
N PRO A 392 -0.82 35.14 10.63
CA PRO A 392 -0.93 35.74 9.31
C PRO A 392 -1.64 34.81 8.31
N ALA A 393 -2.25 35.45 7.32
CA ALA A 393 -3.17 34.89 6.32
C ALA A 393 -2.57 33.87 5.34
N GLU A 394 -3.50 33.13 4.72
CA GLU A 394 -3.40 32.12 3.67
C GLU A 394 -2.17 32.23 2.74
N ASN A 395 -1.40 31.15 2.68
CA ASN A 395 -0.63 30.76 1.50
C ASN A 395 -0.81 29.27 1.27
N GLN A 396 -1.05 28.89 0.02
CA GLN A 396 -1.25 27.52 -0.45
C GLN A 396 -0.13 26.62 0.08
N ARG A 397 -0.48 25.65 0.92
CA ARG A 397 0.49 24.64 1.37
C ARG A 397 0.84 23.76 0.17
N PRO A 398 2.14 23.62 -0.19
CA PRO A 398 2.54 22.69 -1.23
C PRO A 398 2.20 21.25 -0.82
N PRO A 399 2.00 20.33 -1.77
CA PRO A 399 1.72 18.92 -1.47
C PRO A 399 2.82 18.35 -0.58
N GLU A 400 2.44 17.82 0.58
CA GLU A 400 3.37 17.19 1.51
C GLU A 400 3.75 15.79 0.98
N LYS A 401 5.03 15.59 0.70
CA LYS A 401 5.58 14.29 0.27
C LYS A 401 5.84 13.45 1.51
N VAL A 402 5.04 12.40 1.72
CA VAL A 402 5.27 11.44 2.82
C VAL A 402 6.02 10.25 2.24
N ILE A 403 7.31 10.16 2.57
CA ILE A 403 8.16 8.99 2.26
C ILE A 403 8.12 8.10 3.51
N ASN A 404 7.72 6.83 3.34
CA ASN A 404 7.73 5.87 4.46
C ASN A 404 9.19 5.48 4.77
N LEU A 405 9.76 6.08 5.83
CA LEU A 405 11.13 5.84 6.29
C LEU A 405 11.31 4.52 7.09
N ALA A 406 10.41 3.53 6.97
CA ALA A 406 10.53 2.24 7.68
C ALA A 406 11.87 1.49 7.46
N LYS A 407 12.69 1.93 6.51
CA LYS A 407 14.09 1.48 6.33
C LYS A 407 15.01 1.88 7.50
N GLU A 408 14.69 2.93 8.26
CA GLU A 408 15.52 3.41 9.37
C GLU A 408 15.44 2.52 10.61
N MET A 409 14.36 1.76 10.81
CA MET A 409 14.23 0.84 11.96
C MET A 409 15.08 -0.44 11.84
N VAL A 410 15.63 -0.74 10.67
CA VAL A 410 16.52 -1.91 10.43
C VAL A 410 17.98 -1.50 10.27
N ALA A 411 18.27 -0.20 10.11
CA ALA A 411 19.63 0.31 9.96
C ALA A 411 20.37 0.52 11.31
N ASP A 412 19.63 0.66 12.41
CA ASP A 412 20.18 1.02 13.74
C ASP A 412 20.83 -0.13 14.53
N LYS A 413 21.25 -1.22 13.87
CA LYS A 413 22.04 -2.31 14.51
C LYS A 413 23.36 -2.65 13.81
N VAL A 414 23.86 -1.78 12.94
CA VAL A 414 25.18 -1.97 12.27
C VAL A 414 26.16 -0.85 12.62
N ALA A 415 25.91 -0.13 13.71
CA ALA A 415 26.89 0.74 14.34
C ALA A 415 27.23 0.18 15.72
N ASP A 416 28.02 -0.90 15.74
CA ASP A 416 28.98 -1.14 16.81
C ASP A 416 30.23 -1.71 16.14
N GLU A 417 31.33 -0.98 16.34
CA GLU A 417 32.65 -1.13 15.74
C GLU A 417 33.38 -2.38 16.27
N ASP A 418 34.35 -2.84 15.46
CA ASP A 418 35.38 -3.90 15.63
C ASP A 418 35.08 -5.33 15.09
#